data_AF-A0A4P8ICD5-F1
#
_entry.id   AF-A0A4P8ICD5-F1
#
_cell.length_a   1.000
_cell.length_b   1.000
_cell.length_c   1.000
_cell.angle_alpha   90.00
_cell.angle_beta   90.00
_cell.angle_gamma   90.00
#
_symmetry.space_group_name_H-M   'P 1'
#
loop_
_entity.id
_entity.type
_entity.pdbx_description
1 polymer ?
#
loop_
_entity_poly.entity_id
_entity_poly.type
_entity_poly.pdbx_seq_one_letter_code
_entity_poly.pdbx_strand_id
1 'polypeptide(L)'
;MDEKFQSFLETVDENNRDFVTKLHDILLEHHCKCEIKTAKSGYLVSYILPEPKRTLASFVFRKAGIKLRIYPEHIKEYESFLDLLPEKMKKDIRKASVCKRMVNPEDCNPKCIMGYRFSMDGEPYEKCRYMAFMPFLNEENNPFIRQFLEHELQMNSRNHSK
;
A
#
# COMPACT_ATOMS: atom_id res chain seq x y z
N MET A 1 15.03 9.19 15.23
CA MET A 1 13.63 8.94 14.79
C MET A 1 12.81 10.17 15.13
N ASP A 2 11.98 10.65 14.20
CA ASP A 2 11.18 11.88 14.34
C ASP A 2 10.12 11.75 15.46
N GLU A 3 9.90 12.80 16.26
CA GLU A 3 8.94 12.81 17.38
C GLU A 3 7.51 12.44 16.94
N LYS A 4 7.06 12.92 15.78
CA LYS A 4 5.73 12.60 15.23
C LYS A 4 5.63 11.13 14.83
N PHE A 5 6.72 10.54 14.38
CA PHE A 5 6.74 9.11 14.08
C PHE A 5 6.65 8.29 15.36
N GLN A 6 7.32 8.71 16.44
CA GLN A 6 7.18 8.04 17.74
C GLN A 6 5.74 8.09 18.25
N SER A 7 5.09 9.26 18.23
CA SER A 7 3.68 9.36 18.64
C SER A 7 2.75 8.51 17.76
N PHE A 8 3.07 8.34 16.47
CA PHE A 8 2.36 7.39 15.62
C PHE A 8 2.60 5.94 16.07
N LEU A 9 3.85 5.55 16.31
CA LEU A 9 4.23 4.19 16.69
C LEU A 9 3.59 3.74 18.01
N GLU A 10 3.43 4.66 18.96
CA GLU A 10 2.71 4.40 20.22
C GLU A 10 1.25 3.95 20.00
N THR A 11 0.61 4.40 18.93
CA THR A 11 -0.75 3.98 18.55
C THR A 11 -0.82 2.66 17.79
N VAL A 12 0.33 2.13 17.37
CA VAL A 12 0.44 0.82 16.72
C VAL A 12 0.46 -0.26 17.80
N ASP A 13 -0.28 -1.34 17.55
CA ASP A 13 -0.27 -2.55 18.38
C ASP A 13 1.16 -3.07 18.57
N GLU A 14 1.50 -3.49 19.78
CA GLU A 14 2.87 -3.87 20.17
C GLU A 14 3.48 -4.94 19.26
N ASN A 15 2.66 -5.90 18.83
CA ASN A 15 3.09 -7.00 17.95
C ASN A 15 3.47 -6.52 16.54
N ASN A 16 3.06 -5.30 16.17
CA ASN A 16 3.34 -4.70 14.86
C ASN A 16 4.38 -3.56 14.92
N ARG A 17 4.80 -3.10 16.10
CA ARG A 17 5.72 -1.96 16.23
C ARG A 17 7.08 -2.23 15.57
N ASP A 18 7.67 -3.38 15.82
CA ASP A 18 8.95 -3.78 15.19
C ASP A 18 8.84 -3.80 13.66
N PHE A 19 7.76 -4.37 13.13
CA PHE A 19 7.48 -4.36 11.70
C PHE A 19 7.36 -2.94 11.13
N VAL A 20 6.59 -2.07 11.78
CA VAL A 20 6.38 -0.69 11.32
C VAL A 20 7.67 0.12 11.35
N THR A 21 8.51 -0.07 12.37
CA THR A 21 9.83 0.56 12.45
C THR A 21 10.75 0.09 11.32
N LYS A 22 10.88 -1.22 11.11
CA LYS A 22 11.70 -1.76 10.01
C LYS A 22 11.21 -1.30 8.65
N LEU A 23 9.89 -1.26 8.46
CA LEU A 23 9.31 -0.79 7.21
C LEU A 23 9.57 0.71 7.00
N HIS A 24 9.51 1.51 8.06
CA HIS A 24 9.86 2.92 8.01
C HIS A 24 11.30 3.12 7.53
N ASP A 25 12.25 2.41 8.13
CA ASP A 25 13.66 2.50 7.79
C ASP A 25 13.92 2.13 6.33
N ILE A 26 13.38 0.99 5.85
CA ILE A 26 13.47 0.57 4.44
C ILE A 26 12.92 1.65 3.50
N LEU A 27 11.75 2.22 3.82
CA LEU A 27 11.14 3.22 2.96
C LEU A 27 11.99 4.50 2.89
N LEU A 28 12.59 4.93 4.01
CA LEU A 28 13.49 6.08 4.05
C LEU A 28 14.82 5.82 3.30
N GLU A 29 15.38 4.61 3.42
CA GLU A 29 16.58 4.19 2.68
C GLU A 29 16.36 4.26 1.16
N HIS A 30 15.14 3.96 0.70
CA HIS A 30 14.72 4.13 -0.70
C HIS A 30 14.23 5.55 -1.03
N HIS A 31 14.67 6.55 -0.27
CA HIS A 31 14.39 7.97 -0.48
C HIS A 31 12.90 8.37 -0.43
N CYS A 32 12.02 7.53 0.14
CA CYS A 32 10.65 7.96 0.37
C CYS A 32 10.62 9.05 1.44
N LYS A 33 9.89 10.12 1.17
CA LYS A 33 9.55 11.12 2.18
C LYS A 33 8.38 10.61 3.02
N CYS A 34 8.57 10.55 4.34
CA CYS A 34 7.49 10.29 5.29
C CYS A 34 6.73 11.60 5.59
N GLU A 35 5.42 11.61 5.36
CA GLU A 35 4.51 12.69 5.76
C GLU A 35 3.50 12.19 6.79
N ILE A 36 3.51 12.80 7.97
CA ILE A 36 2.63 12.47 9.09
C ILE A 36 1.70 13.65 9.35
N LYS A 37 0.38 13.39 9.29
CA LYS A 37 -0.68 14.35 9.60
C LYS A 37 -1.61 13.75 10.65
N THR A 38 -2.08 14.57 11.58
CA THR A 38 -3.17 14.16 12.48
C THR A 38 -4.47 14.06 11.69
N ALA A 39 -5.32 13.12 12.07
CA ALA A 39 -6.62 12.88 11.47
C ALA A 39 -7.65 12.57 12.56
N LYS A 40 -8.95 12.63 12.21
CA LYS A 40 -10.05 12.39 13.16
C LYS A 40 -9.93 11.05 13.92
N SER A 41 -9.26 10.05 13.34
CA SER A 41 -9.14 8.69 13.90
C SER A 41 -7.69 8.28 14.15
N GLY A 42 -6.80 9.23 14.46
CA GLY A 42 -5.38 8.97 14.74
C GLY A 42 -4.49 9.74 13.77
N TYR A 43 -3.69 9.02 12.97
CA TYR A 43 -2.74 9.62 12.04
C TYR A 43 -3.02 9.19 10.60
N LEU A 44 -2.69 10.07 9.66
CA LEU A 44 -2.42 9.70 8.27
C LEU A 44 -0.91 9.78 8.08
N VAL A 45 -0.28 8.60 7.99
CA VAL A 45 1.15 8.46 7.72
C VAL A 45 1.29 7.98 6.29
N SER A 46 1.98 8.74 5.45
CA SER A 46 2.17 8.42 4.02
C SER A 46 3.63 8.47 3.64
N TYR A 47 4.05 7.53 2.81
CA TYR A 47 5.38 7.49 2.21
C TYR A 47 5.27 7.89 0.75
N ILE A 48 6.04 8.90 0.36
CA ILE A 48 5.95 9.57 -0.93
C ILE A 48 7.30 9.46 -1.62
N LEU A 49 7.32 8.85 -2.80
CA LEU A 49 8.48 8.89 -3.68
C LEU A 49 8.60 10.31 -4.24
N PRO A 50 9.81 10.91 -4.25
CA PRO A 50 10.00 12.30 -4.66
C PRO A 50 9.88 12.47 -6.18
N GLU A 51 10.38 11.51 -6.96
CA GLU A 51 10.44 11.57 -8.42
C GLU A 51 10.05 10.22 -9.04
N PRO A 52 9.07 10.18 -9.97
CA PRO A 52 7.97 11.15 -10.03
C PRO A 52 7.24 11.20 -8.69
N LYS A 53 6.76 12.39 -8.30
CA LYS A 53 6.09 12.58 -7.01
C LYS A 53 4.83 11.73 -6.90
N ARG A 54 4.87 10.66 -6.10
CA ARG A 54 3.71 9.79 -5.88
C ARG A 54 3.71 9.15 -4.50
N THR A 55 2.52 8.94 -3.94
CA THR A 55 2.37 8.17 -2.70
C THR A 55 2.55 6.69 -3.00
N LEU A 56 3.49 6.05 -2.31
CA LEU A 56 3.76 4.63 -2.41
C LEU A 56 2.86 3.83 -1.46
N ALA A 57 2.75 4.29 -0.21
CA ALA A 57 1.92 3.66 0.81
C ALA A 57 1.39 4.67 1.82
N SER A 58 0.26 4.33 2.44
CA SER A 58 -0.31 5.10 3.55
C SER A 58 -0.85 4.16 4.64
N PHE A 59 -0.49 4.40 5.90
CA PHE A 59 -1.17 3.78 7.03
C PHE A 59 -2.56 4.41 7.20
N VAL A 60 -3.57 3.56 7.35
CA VAL A 60 -4.99 3.94 7.45
C VAL A 60 -5.57 3.33 8.72
N PHE A 61 -5.97 4.20 9.64
CA PHE A 61 -6.61 3.79 10.89
C PHE A 61 -8.07 3.38 10.65
N ARG A 62 -8.46 2.26 11.26
CA ARG A 62 -9.82 1.73 11.31
C ARG A 62 -10.12 1.23 12.70
N LYS A 63 -11.41 1.10 13.03
CA LYS A 63 -11.86 0.56 14.32
C LYS A 63 -11.28 -0.84 14.61
N ALA A 64 -11.12 -1.66 13.57
CA ALA A 64 -10.60 -3.02 13.68
C ALA A 64 -9.07 -3.14 13.67
N GLY A 65 -8.34 -2.02 13.64
CA GLY A 65 -6.88 -2.00 13.55
C GLY A 65 -6.36 -1.17 12.37
N ILE A 66 -5.05 -1.14 12.22
CA ILE A 66 -4.36 -0.36 11.19
C ILE A 66 -4.25 -1.20 9.92
N LYS A 67 -4.55 -0.57 8.79
CA LYS A 67 -4.27 -1.11 7.46
C LYS A 67 -3.13 -0.34 6.81
N LEU A 68 -2.38 -1.00 5.92
CA LEU A 68 -1.50 -0.30 5.00
C LEU A 68 -2.14 -0.29 3.61
N ARG A 69 -2.46 0.89 3.11
CA ARG A 69 -2.85 1.04 1.70
C ARG A 69 -1.59 1.14 0.86
N ILE A 70 -1.46 0.27 -0.13
CA ILE A 70 -0.34 0.24 -1.06
C ILE A 70 -0.83 0.74 -2.41
N TYR A 71 -0.01 1.56 -3.08
CA TYR A 71 -0.31 2.12 -4.40
C TYR A 71 0.67 1.58 -5.45
N PRO A 72 0.53 0.30 -5.86
CA PRO A 72 1.47 -0.32 -6.78
C PRO A 72 1.21 0.11 -8.21
N GLU A 73 2.09 0.95 -8.78
CA GLU A 73 1.96 1.38 -10.18
C GLU A 73 2.49 0.31 -11.13
N HIS A 74 3.43 -0.52 -10.66
CA HIS A 74 4.11 -1.53 -11.48
C HIS A 74 3.58 -2.94 -11.23
N ILE A 75 2.34 -3.08 -10.73
CA ILE A 75 1.77 -4.37 -10.32
C ILE A 75 1.88 -5.46 -11.40
N LYS A 76 1.82 -5.08 -12.68
CA LYS A 76 1.95 -6.00 -13.82
C LYS A 76 3.34 -6.63 -13.94
N GLU A 77 4.38 -5.95 -13.48
CA GLU A 77 5.77 -6.42 -13.59
C GLU A 77 6.09 -7.53 -12.58
N TYR A 78 5.24 -7.73 -11.58
CA TYR A 78 5.42 -8.72 -10.53
C TYR A 78 4.09 -9.39 -10.15
N GLU A 79 3.14 -9.53 -11.08
CA GLU A 79 1.82 -10.09 -10.76
C GLU A 79 1.87 -11.53 -10.23
N SER A 80 2.90 -12.31 -10.59
CA SER A 80 3.13 -13.66 -10.04
C SER A 80 3.34 -13.68 -8.52
N PHE A 81 3.76 -12.57 -7.91
CA PHE A 81 3.82 -12.44 -6.46
C PHE A 81 2.43 -12.51 -5.81
N LEU A 82 1.38 -12.06 -6.52
CA LEU A 82 0.01 -12.06 -6.00
C LEU A 82 -0.51 -13.48 -5.72
N ASP A 83 -0.05 -14.47 -6.49
CA ASP A 83 -0.42 -15.87 -6.33
C ASP A 83 0.10 -16.46 -5.01
N LEU A 84 1.20 -15.91 -4.51
CA LEU A 84 1.88 -16.32 -3.27
C LEU A 84 1.24 -15.71 -2.01
N LEU A 85 0.33 -14.74 -2.16
CA LEU A 85 -0.30 -14.09 -1.02
C LEU A 85 -1.14 -15.08 -0.19
N PRO A 86 -1.24 -14.87 1.13
CA PRO A 86 -2.14 -15.65 1.98
C PRO A 86 -3.58 -15.60 1.45
N GLU A 87 -4.31 -16.72 1.54
CA GLU A 87 -5.69 -16.81 1.01
C GLU A 87 -6.63 -15.73 1.56
N LYS A 88 -6.41 -15.30 2.81
CA LYS A 88 -7.17 -14.21 3.40
C LYS A 88 -6.91 -12.87 2.70
N MET A 89 -5.66 -12.55 2.36
CA MET A 89 -5.32 -11.37 1.57
C MET A 89 -5.91 -11.45 0.17
N LYS A 90 -5.77 -12.60 -0.49
CA LYS A 90 -6.35 -12.83 -1.83
C LYS A 90 -7.87 -12.64 -1.80
N LYS A 91 -8.56 -13.21 -0.81
CA LYS A 91 -10.01 -13.04 -0.60
C LYS A 91 -10.40 -11.57 -0.42
N ASP A 92 -9.61 -10.79 0.32
CA ASP A 92 -9.86 -9.36 0.50
C ASP A 92 -9.68 -8.57 -0.81
N ILE A 93 -8.65 -8.92 -1.60
CA ILE A 93 -8.44 -8.34 -2.95
C ILE A 93 -9.61 -8.69 -3.87
N ARG A 94 -10.05 -9.96 -3.92
CA ARG A 94 -11.20 -10.41 -4.71
C ARG A 94 -12.48 -9.66 -4.33
N LYS A 95 -12.69 -9.39 -3.04
CA LYS A 95 -13.84 -8.63 -2.52
C LYS A 95 -13.73 -7.11 -2.70
N ALA A 96 -12.55 -6.58 -2.99
CA ALA A 96 -12.37 -5.15 -3.20
C ALA A 96 -13.25 -4.65 -4.35
N SER A 97 -13.71 -3.40 -4.25
CA SER A 97 -14.58 -2.80 -5.25
C SER A 97 -13.90 -2.78 -6.62
N VAL A 98 -14.70 -3.05 -7.66
CA VAL A 98 -14.26 -2.88 -9.05
C VAL A 98 -13.86 -1.42 -9.32
N CYS A 99 -12.98 -1.21 -10.30
CA CYS A 99 -12.70 0.15 -10.75
C CYS A 99 -13.92 0.70 -11.51
N LYS A 100 -14.73 1.53 -10.87
CA LYS A 100 -15.90 2.14 -11.49
C LYS A 100 -15.56 2.91 -12.77
N ARG A 101 -14.43 3.64 -12.79
CA ARG A 101 -13.94 4.36 -13.97
C ARG A 101 -13.60 3.46 -15.17
N MET A 102 -13.24 2.20 -14.95
CA MET A 102 -13.03 1.24 -16.05
C MET A 102 -14.35 0.71 -16.61
N VAL A 103 -15.40 0.68 -15.78
CA VAL A 103 -16.76 0.27 -16.19
C VAL A 103 -17.51 1.44 -16.86
N ASN A 104 -17.44 2.63 -16.26
CA ASN A 104 -18.02 3.87 -16.76
C ASN A 104 -17.07 5.03 -16.44
N PRO A 105 -16.48 5.70 -17.45
CA PRO A 105 -15.50 6.77 -17.25
C PRO A 105 -15.95 7.92 -16.34
N GLU A 106 -17.25 8.22 -16.33
CA GLU A 106 -17.87 9.28 -15.53
C GLU A 106 -18.15 8.84 -14.08
N ASP A 107 -18.15 7.52 -13.80
CA ASP A 107 -18.37 6.98 -12.46
C ASP A 107 -17.08 7.00 -11.63
N CYS A 108 -16.71 8.17 -11.11
CA CYS A 108 -15.78 8.35 -9.98
C CYS A 108 -15.59 9.85 -9.69
N ASN A 109 -14.81 10.18 -8.66
CA ASN A 109 -14.33 11.56 -8.51
C ASN A 109 -13.55 11.98 -9.79
N PRO A 110 -13.75 13.19 -10.34
CA PRO A 110 -13.05 13.66 -11.53
C PRO A 110 -11.52 13.48 -11.47
N LYS A 111 -10.92 13.65 -10.28
CA LYS A 111 -9.47 13.51 -10.02
C LYS A 111 -8.99 12.06 -9.86
N CYS A 112 -9.85 11.06 -10.08
CA CYS A 112 -9.50 9.64 -9.92
C CYS A 112 -8.53 9.17 -11.04
N ILE A 113 -7.33 8.75 -10.67
CA ILE A 113 -6.29 8.32 -11.63
C ILE A 113 -6.47 6.88 -12.18
N MET A 114 -7.70 6.36 -12.19
CA MET A 114 -8.03 4.98 -12.58
C MET A 114 -7.47 3.91 -11.62
N GLY A 115 -8.04 2.71 -11.67
CA GLY A 115 -7.68 1.55 -10.85
C GLY A 115 -6.59 0.69 -11.46
N TYR A 116 -6.52 -0.57 -11.02
CA TYR A 116 -5.51 -1.53 -11.45
C TYR A 116 -6.12 -2.63 -12.32
N ARG A 117 -5.34 -3.09 -13.31
CA ARG A 117 -5.55 -4.33 -14.05
C ARG A 117 -4.38 -5.27 -13.77
N PHE A 118 -4.65 -6.46 -13.26
CA PHE A 118 -3.65 -7.47 -12.90
C PHE A 118 -4.27 -8.87 -12.95
N SER A 119 -3.42 -9.90 -12.99
CA SER A 119 -3.85 -11.29 -12.81
C SER A 119 -3.47 -11.81 -11.42
N MET A 120 -4.29 -12.69 -10.84
CA MET A 120 -3.99 -13.40 -9.59
C MET A 120 -4.66 -14.78 -9.63
N ASP A 121 -3.91 -15.83 -9.33
CA ASP A 121 -4.26 -17.24 -9.49
C ASP A 121 -4.80 -17.58 -10.90
N GLY A 122 -4.22 -16.95 -11.93
CA GLY A 122 -4.63 -17.11 -13.32
C GLY A 122 -5.92 -16.36 -13.72
N GLU A 123 -6.56 -15.64 -12.80
CA GLU A 123 -7.78 -14.87 -13.07
C GLU A 123 -7.49 -13.36 -13.23
N PRO A 124 -8.10 -12.67 -14.22
CA PRO A 124 -7.94 -11.24 -14.39
C PRO A 124 -8.82 -10.43 -13.45
N TYR A 125 -8.30 -9.33 -12.91
CA TYR A 125 -8.99 -8.44 -12.00
C TYR A 125 -8.87 -6.96 -12.38
N GLU A 126 -9.98 -6.23 -12.27
CA GLU A 126 -10.05 -4.76 -12.40
C GLU A 126 -10.50 -4.12 -11.09
N LYS A 127 -9.57 -3.61 -10.28
CA LYS A 127 -9.87 -3.18 -8.90
C LYS A 127 -9.61 -1.70 -8.67
N CYS A 128 -10.44 -1.11 -7.81
CA CYS A 128 -10.32 0.29 -7.41
C CYS A 128 -8.99 0.54 -6.69
N ARG A 129 -8.26 1.56 -7.15
CA ARG A 129 -6.95 1.95 -6.63
C ARG A 129 -6.87 2.09 -5.11
N TYR A 130 -7.91 2.67 -4.51
CA TYR A 130 -7.94 2.97 -3.07
C TYR A 130 -8.40 1.79 -2.20
N MET A 131 -8.90 0.73 -2.82
CA MET A 131 -9.54 -0.40 -2.14
C MET A 131 -8.85 -1.75 -2.42
N ALA A 132 -8.14 -1.88 -3.54
CA ALA A 132 -7.55 -3.15 -3.99
C ALA A 132 -6.54 -3.70 -2.99
N PHE A 133 -5.55 -2.91 -2.62
CA PHE A 133 -4.41 -3.35 -1.80
C PHE A 133 -4.39 -2.59 -0.48
N MET A 134 -5.14 -3.12 0.48
CA MET A 134 -5.27 -2.53 1.81
C MET A 134 -5.28 -3.58 2.94
N PRO A 135 -4.22 -4.41 3.04
CA PRO A 135 -4.10 -5.41 4.09
C PRO A 135 -4.04 -4.79 5.49
N PHE A 136 -4.56 -5.52 6.48
CA PHE A 136 -4.33 -5.22 7.88
C PHE A 136 -2.90 -5.56 8.28
N LEU A 137 -2.34 -4.81 9.23
CA LEU A 137 -1.11 -5.22 9.91
C LEU A 137 -1.39 -6.40 10.84
N ASN A 138 -0.60 -7.45 10.73
CA ASN A 138 -0.55 -8.61 11.61
C ASN A 138 0.61 -9.53 11.17
N GLU A 139 0.97 -10.49 12.01
CA GLU A 139 2.07 -11.43 11.77
C GLU A 139 1.99 -12.16 10.41
N GLU A 140 0.79 -12.57 9.99
CA GLU A 140 0.59 -13.27 8.70
C GLU A 140 0.83 -12.34 7.50
N ASN A 141 0.27 -11.12 7.52
CA ASN A 141 0.32 -10.21 6.40
C ASN A 141 1.64 -9.43 6.30
N ASN A 142 2.28 -9.13 7.42
CA ASN A 142 3.43 -8.22 7.49
C ASN A 142 4.58 -8.61 6.55
N PRO A 143 5.01 -9.90 6.46
CA PRO A 143 6.05 -10.31 5.51
C PRO A 143 5.68 -10.04 4.04
N PHE A 144 4.41 -10.21 3.68
CA PHE A 144 3.93 -9.97 2.32
C PHE A 144 3.76 -8.47 2.03
N ILE A 145 3.34 -7.68 3.02
CA ILE A 145 3.29 -6.23 2.90
C ILE A 145 4.68 -5.67 2.58
N ARG A 146 5.71 -6.16 3.29
CA ARG A 146 7.11 -5.78 3.03
C ARG A 146 7.54 -6.16 1.62
N GLN A 147 7.36 -7.42 1.21
CA GLN A 147 7.74 -7.89 -0.12
C GLN A 147 7.02 -7.11 -1.24
N PHE A 148 5.74 -6.79 -1.05
CA PHE A 148 4.98 -5.97 -2.01
C PHE A 148 5.64 -4.61 -2.22
N LEU A 149 6.03 -3.93 -1.13
CA LEU A 149 6.70 -2.64 -1.22
C LEU A 149 8.11 -2.75 -1.79
N GLU A 150 8.86 -3.80 -1.45
CA GLU A 150 10.19 -4.06 -2.02
C GLU A 150 10.13 -4.27 -3.54
N HIS A 151 9.17 -5.05 -4.04
CA HIS A 151 8.95 -5.21 -5.49
C HIS A 151 8.65 -3.86 -6.17
N GLU A 152 7.74 -3.07 -5.59
CA GLU A 152 7.37 -1.77 -6.14
C GLU A 152 8.56 -0.79 -6.12
N LEU A 153 9.33 -0.75 -5.03
CA LEU A 153 10.56 0.05 -4.92
C LEU A 153 11.61 -0.37 -5.95
N GLN A 154 11.83 -1.68 -6.14
CA GLN A 154 12.78 -2.19 -7.12
C GLN A 154 12.42 -1.75 -8.54
N MET A 155 11.12 -1.76 -8.90
CA MET A 155 10.67 -1.29 -10.21
C MET A 155 10.89 0.22 -10.38
N ASN A 156 10.72 1.01 -9.32
CA ASN A 156 11.03 2.44 -9.37
C ASN A 156 12.51 2.72 -9.61
N SER A 157 13.40 2.03 -8.90
CA SER A 157 14.85 2.25 -9.04
C SER A 157 15.35 1.94 -10.45
N ARG A 158 14.81 0.89 -11.10
CA ARG A 158 15.17 0.52 -12.49
C ARG A 158 14.80 1.60 -13.51
N ASN A 159 13.74 2.36 -13.27
CA ASN A 159 13.27 3.40 -14.18
C ASN A 159 14.07 4.72 -14.06
N HIS A 160 14.88 4.89 -13.01
CA HIS A 160 15.78 6.06 -12.85
C HIS A 160 17.19 5.80 -13.39
N SER A 161 17.50 4.56 -13.80
CA SER A 161 18.81 4.18 -14.37
C SER A 161 18.82 4.12 -15.90
N LYS A 162 17.77 4.65 -16.56
CA LYS A 162 17.67 4.74 -18.02
C LYS A 162 17.71 6.20 -18.48
#